data_AF-A0A947FZN5-F1
#
_entry.id   AF-A0A947FZN5-F1
#
_cell.length_a   1.000
_cell.length_b   1.000
_cell.length_c   1.000
_cell.angle_alpha   90.00
_cell.angle_beta   90.00
_cell.angle_gamma   90.00
#
_symmetry.space_group_name_H-M   'P 1'
#
loop_
_entity.id
_entity.type
_entity.pdbx_description
1 polymer ?
#
loop_
_entity_poly.entity_id
_entity_poly.type
_entity_poly.pdbx_seq_one_letter_code
_entity_poly.pdbx_strand_id
1 'polypeptide(L)'
;LVLRVIERFTLYEVPEKAILTLRNIVTVALTINTFLLLSELFTEFYTDSQHVASATYLYFGLHGYTALVPWIWTAVALNTIALIMLYLPLARSLRFLNLACVMLIAGIWIEKGMGLIVPAFIPSPLGEIVEYVPTLNELLVCAGIWAFGLLLYTIFVRITVPVLSGRLTYDTDFDPETENHPIARGAPEGSVT
;
A
#
# COMPACT_ATOMS: atom_id res chain seq x y z
N LEU A 1 7.96 -1.40 4.02
CA LEU A 1 8.17 -0.35 5.04
C LEU A 1 7.55 -0.71 6.38
N VAL A 2 6.23 -0.88 6.43
CA VAL A 2 5.47 -1.21 7.64
C VAL A 2 6.04 -2.39 8.45
N LEU A 3 6.32 -3.53 7.81
CA LEU A 3 6.89 -4.69 8.51
C LEU A 3 8.23 -4.38 9.19
N ARG A 4 9.02 -3.47 8.63
CA ARG A 4 10.29 -3.00 9.24
C ARG A 4 10.05 -2.13 10.46
N VAL A 5 8.98 -1.35 10.45
CA VAL A 5 8.56 -0.55 11.61
C VAL A 5 8.14 -1.51 12.73
N ILE A 6 7.33 -2.53 12.42
CA ILE A 6 6.90 -3.54 13.40
C ILE A 6 8.10 -4.29 13.99
N GLU A 7 9.01 -4.79 13.16
CA GLU A 7 10.22 -5.50 13.61
C GLU A 7 11.11 -4.64 14.52
N ARG A 8 11.14 -3.32 14.32
CA ARG A 8 11.91 -2.40 15.17
C ARG A 8 11.24 -2.09 16.51
N PHE A 9 9.92 -1.97 16.54
CA PHE A 9 9.16 -1.50 17.71
C PHE A 9 8.43 -2.61 18.48
N THR A 10 8.44 -3.84 17.97
CA THR A 10 7.71 -4.97 18.53
C THR A 10 8.57 -6.22 18.54
N LEU A 11 8.32 -7.12 19.50
CA LEU A 11 9.07 -8.38 19.69
C LEU A 11 8.75 -9.45 18.63
N TYR A 12 8.04 -9.08 17.56
CA TYR A 12 7.62 -10.00 16.52
C TYR A 12 8.70 -10.09 15.44
N GLU A 13 9.36 -11.24 15.33
CA GLU A 13 10.35 -11.50 14.29
C GLU A 13 9.65 -11.74 12.96
N VAL A 14 9.88 -10.84 12.00
CA VAL A 14 9.27 -10.94 10.66
C VAL A 14 10.11 -11.89 9.81
N PRO A 15 9.54 -12.98 9.27
CA PRO A 15 10.28 -13.92 8.42
C PRO A 15 10.80 -13.23 7.15
N GLU A 16 12.07 -13.42 6.81
CA GLU A 16 12.67 -12.86 5.59
C GLU A 16 11.95 -13.31 4.32
N LYS A 17 11.44 -14.55 4.32
CA LYS A 17 10.64 -15.12 3.23
C LYS A 17 9.39 -14.27 2.95
N ALA A 18 8.75 -13.72 3.98
CA ALA A 18 7.58 -12.86 3.81
C ALA A 18 7.95 -11.54 3.10
N ILE A 19 9.10 -10.95 3.44
CA ILE A 19 9.60 -9.72 2.81
C ILE A 19 9.92 -9.97 1.32
N LEU A 20 10.54 -11.12 1.00
CA LEU A 20 10.84 -11.51 -0.37
C LEU A 20 9.58 -11.76 -1.20
N THR A 21 8.56 -12.41 -0.63
CA THR A 21 7.27 -12.61 -1.29
C THR A 21 6.58 -11.27 -1.58
N LEU A 22 6.53 -10.38 -0.59
CA LEU A 22 5.96 -9.04 -0.76
C LEU A 22 6.71 -8.23 -1.81
N ARG A 23 8.04 -8.30 -1.83
CA ARG A 23 8.84 -7.67 -2.89
C ARG A 23 8.41 -8.18 -4.26
N ASN A 24 8.28 -9.49 -4.45
CA ASN A 24 7.88 -10.06 -5.73
C ASN A 24 6.47 -9.61 -6.15
N ILE A 25 5.51 -9.56 -5.21
CA ILE A 25 4.16 -9.05 -5.47
C ILE A 25 4.21 -7.59 -5.91
N VAL A 26 4.97 -6.75 -5.20
CA VAL A 26 5.14 -5.32 -5.52
C VAL A 26 5.80 -5.14 -6.89
N THR A 27 6.82 -5.93 -7.22
CA THR A 27 7.46 -5.88 -8.55
C THR A 27 6.45 -6.18 -9.65
N VAL A 28 5.65 -7.25 -9.52
CA VAL A 28 4.63 -7.60 -10.51
C VAL A 28 3.55 -6.51 -10.60
N ALA A 29 3.06 -6.01 -9.46
CA ALA A 29 2.05 -4.96 -9.42
C ALA A 29 2.56 -3.67 -10.08
N LEU A 30 3.81 -3.27 -9.83
CA LEU A 30 4.40 -2.07 -10.43
C LEU A 30 4.61 -2.23 -11.94
N THR A 31 5.00 -3.42 -12.41
CA THR A 31 5.07 -3.73 -13.84
C THR A 31 3.70 -3.56 -14.50
N ILE A 32 2.64 -4.09 -13.88
CA ILE A 32 1.26 -3.94 -14.38
C ILE A 32 0.84 -2.47 -14.37
N ASN A 33 1.10 -1.73 -13.29
CA ASN A 33 0.79 -0.30 -13.22
C ASN A 33 1.50 0.50 -14.32
N THR A 34 2.77 0.21 -14.58
CA THR A 34 3.54 0.85 -15.66
C THR A 34 2.95 0.52 -17.03
N PHE A 35 2.53 -0.73 -17.25
CA PHE A 35 1.86 -1.13 -18.49
C PHE A 35 0.52 -0.42 -18.67
N LEU A 36 -0.29 -0.31 -17.61
CA LEU A 36 -1.57 0.40 -17.66
C LEU A 36 -1.38 1.89 -17.93
N LEU A 37 -0.38 2.52 -17.33
CA LEU A 37 -0.02 3.91 -17.62
C LEU A 37 0.34 4.10 -19.10
N LEU A 38 1.09 3.17 -19.68
CA LEU A 38 1.41 3.20 -21.11
C LEU A 38 0.17 3.00 -22.00
N SER A 39 -0.75 2.12 -21.59
CA SER A 39 -2.01 1.93 -22.30
C SER A 39 -2.88 3.18 -22.24
N GLU A 40 -2.95 3.84 -21.10
CA GLU A 40 -3.66 5.11 -20.90
C GLU A 40 -3.09 6.18 -21.85
N LEU A 41 -1.77 6.33 -21.85
CA LEU A 41 -1.05 7.22 -22.77
C LEU A 41 -1.41 6.94 -24.25
N PHE A 42 -1.38 5.66 -24.65
CA PHE A 42 -1.67 5.26 -26.02
C PHE A 42 -3.13 5.54 -26.40
N THR A 43 -4.08 5.18 -25.55
CA THR A 43 -5.51 5.42 -25.81
C THR A 43 -5.80 6.91 -25.94
N GLU A 44 -5.16 7.74 -25.12
CA GLU A 44 -5.44 9.18 -25.11
C GLU A 44 -4.85 9.90 -26.33
N PHE A 45 -3.65 9.52 -26.80
CA PHE A 45 -3.07 10.06 -28.04
C PHE A 45 -3.73 9.52 -29.32
N TYR A 46 -4.30 8.32 -29.28
CA TYR A 46 -4.90 7.71 -30.48
C TYR A 46 -6.32 8.23 -30.76
N THR A 47 -7.07 8.64 -29.74
CA THR A 47 -8.51 8.91 -29.87
C THR A 47 -8.85 10.29 -30.47
N ASP A 48 -7.88 11.18 -30.67
CA ASP A 48 -8.01 12.51 -31.32
C ASP A 48 -9.27 13.31 -30.89
N SER A 49 -9.70 13.16 -29.63
CA SER A 49 -10.94 13.72 -29.08
C SER A 49 -10.71 14.97 -28.22
N GLN A 50 -11.78 15.59 -27.70
CA GLN A 50 -11.72 16.71 -26.75
C GLN A 50 -10.83 16.44 -25.51
N HIS A 51 -10.55 15.18 -25.17
CA HIS A 51 -9.62 14.77 -24.10
C HIS A 51 -8.13 14.91 -24.48
N VAL A 52 -7.79 15.11 -25.76
CA VAL A 52 -6.40 15.39 -26.17
C VAL A 52 -5.92 16.72 -25.59
N ALA A 53 -6.81 17.68 -25.33
CA ALA A 53 -6.44 18.95 -24.72
C ALA A 53 -5.96 18.77 -23.26
N SER A 54 -6.61 17.91 -22.47
CA SER A 54 -6.23 17.62 -21.08
C SER A 54 -4.91 16.84 -21.00
N ALA A 55 -4.73 15.82 -21.85
CA ALA A 55 -3.49 15.06 -21.90
C ALA A 55 -2.31 15.84 -22.49
N THR A 56 -2.54 16.65 -23.53
CA THR A 56 -1.49 17.51 -24.10
C THR A 56 -1.03 18.54 -23.06
N TYR A 57 -1.96 19.12 -22.30
CA TYR A 57 -1.64 20.00 -21.17
C TYR A 57 -0.80 19.28 -20.09
N LEU A 58 -1.16 18.04 -19.74
CA LEU A 58 -0.46 17.26 -18.73
C LEU A 58 0.98 16.88 -19.14
N TYR A 59 1.18 16.39 -20.36
CA TYR A 59 2.47 15.84 -20.80
C TYR A 59 3.40 16.86 -21.48
N PHE A 60 2.83 17.82 -22.21
CA PHE A 60 3.58 18.77 -23.03
C PHE A 60 3.32 20.24 -22.65
N GLY A 61 2.28 20.52 -21.87
CA GLY A 61 1.82 21.87 -21.60
C GLY A 61 1.00 22.44 -22.76
N LEU A 62 0.10 23.39 -22.46
CA LEU A 62 -0.76 24.04 -23.46
C LEU A 62 -0.77 25.54 -23.21
N HIS A 63 -0.59 26.35 -24.26
CA HIS A 63 -0.68 27.83 -24.21
C HIS A 63 0.23 28.52 -23.16
N GLY A 64 1.43 27.98 -22.91
CA GLY A 64 2.40 28.57 -21.97
C GLY A 64 2.24 28.12 -20.52
N TYR A 65 1.22 27.32 -20.22
CA TYR A 65 0.97 26.75 -18.91
C TYR A 65 1.60 25.36 -18.79
N THR A 66 2.50 25.19 -17.82
CA THR A 66 3.34 23.99 -17.67
C THR A 66 3.35 23.42 -16.25
N ALA A 67 2.49 23.93 -15.36
CA ALA A 67 2.52 23.60 -13.93
C ALA A 67 2.50 22.09 -13.63
N LEU A 68 1.77 21.27 -14.42
CA LEU A 68 1.63 19.82 -14.20
C LEU A 68 2.68 18.96 -14.91
N VAL A 69 3.40 19.50 -15.89
CA VAL A 69 4.38 18.76 -16.70
C VAL A 69 5.54 18.22 -15.83
N PRO A 70 6.18 19.02 -14.95
CA PRO A 70 7.25 18.51 -14.09
C PRO A 70 6.77 17.40 -13.16
N TRP A 71 5.52 17.44 -12.71
CA TRP A 71 4.97 16.45 -11.78
C TRP A 71 4.82 15.08 -12.45
N ILE A 72 4.24 15.01 -13.65
CA ILE A 72 4.06 13.72 -14.34
C ILE A 72 5.41 13.10 -14.73
N TRP A 73 6.36 13.91 -15.20
CA TRP A 73 7.71 13.43 -15.52
C TRP A 73 8.47 12.96 -14.28
N THR A 74 8.32 13.65 -13.15
CA THR A 74 8.89 13.22 -11.86
C THR A 74 8.28 11.89 -11.42
N ALA A 75 6.95 11.73 -11.55
CA ALA A 75 6.26 10.49 -11.20
C ALA A 75 6.73 9.30 -12.07
N VAL A 76 6.77 9.49 -13.39
CA VAL A 76 7.25 8.49 -14.35
C VAL A 76 8.70 8.11 -14.06
N ALA A 77 9.57 9.10 -13.79
CA ALA A 77 10.97 8.84 -13.45
C ALA A 77 11.09 8.04 -12.14
N LEU A 78 10.37 8.44 -11.08
CA LEU A 78 10.39 7.74 -9.79
C LEU A 78 9.88 6.30 -9.91
N ASN A 79 8.75 6.07 -10.59
CA ASN A 79 8.19 4.74 -10.79
C ASN A 79 9.11 3.86 -11.64
N THR A 80 9.70 4.42 -12.70
CA THR A 80 10.64 3.71 -13.57
C THR A 80 11.92 3.34 -12.82
N ILE A 81 12.52 4.27 -12.07
CA ILE A 81 13.73 4.01 -11.26
C ILE A 81 13.42 2.98 -10.18
N ALA A 82 12.28 3.08 -9.49
CA ALA A 82 11.85 2.10 -8.50
C ALA A 82 11.68 0.70 -9.10
N LEU A 83 11.07 0.60 -10.30
CA LEU A 83 10.90 -0.65 -11.04
C LEU A 83 12.24 -1.28 -11.41
N ILE A 84 13.15 -0.51 -12.01
CA ILE A 84 14.50 -0.97 -12.36
C ILE A 84 15.23 -1.46 -11.10
N MET A 85 15.16 -0.71 -10.01
CA MET A 85 15.86 -1.06 -8.77
C MET A 85 15.28 -2.33 -8.11
N LEU A 86 13.97 -2.60 -8.26
CA LEU A 86 13.32 -3.82 -7.79
C LEU A 86 13.67 -5.05 -8.63
N TYR A 87 13.87 -4.89 -9.94
CA TYR A 87 14.34 -5.97 -10.83
C TYR A 87 15.83 -6.28 -10.63
N LEU A 88 16.64 -5.26 -10.34
CA LEU A 88 18.06 -5.44 -10.04
C LEU A 88 18.26 -6.18 -8.71
N PRO A 89 19.29 -7.04 -8.58
CA PRO A 89 19.62 -7.68 -7.31
C PRO A 89 20.04 -6.67 -6.21
N LEU A 90 20.15 -5.37 -6.51
CA LEU A 90 20.38 -4.30 -5.52
C LEU A 90 19.29 -4.25 -4.44
N ALA A 91 18.05 -4.59 -4.78
CA ALA A 91 16.94 -4.70 -3.82
C ALA A 91 17.05 -5.91 -2.87
N ARG A 92 18.15 -6.68 -2.92
CA ARG A 92 18.51 -7.64 -1.86
C ARG A 92 18.98 -6.95 -0.58
N SER A 93 19.58 -5.76 -0.69
CA SER A 93 19.92 -4.99 0.50
C SER A 93 18.67 -4.27 1.04
N LEU A 94 18.53 -4.27 2.35
CA LEU A 94 17.36 -3.68 3.01
C LEU A 94 17.27 -2.16 2.84
N ARG A 95 18.42 -1.50 2.69
CA ARG A 95 18.48 -0.04 2.47
C ARG A 95 17.94 0.32 1.09
N PHE A 96 18.41 -0.35 0.05
CA PHE A 96 17.90 -0.13 -1.30
C PHE A 96 16.44 -0.56 -1.42
N LEU A 97 16.01 -1.66 -0.79
CA LEU A 97 14.60 -2.04 -0.80
C LEU A 97 13.70 -0.96 -0.17
N ASN A 98 14.09 -0.38 0.96
CA ASN A 98 13.33 0.70 1.60
C ASN A 98 13.30 1.95 0.71
N LEU A 99 14.42 2.31 0.10
CA LEU A 99 14.49 3.45 -0.82
C LEU A 99 13.58 3.24 -2.04
N ALA A 100 13.57 2.03 -2.63
CA ALA A 100 12.64 1.66 -3.70
C ALA A 100 11.18 1.83 -3.26
N CYS A 101 10.82 1.34 -2.07
CA CYS A 101 9.46 1.49 -1.55
C CYS A 101 9.05 2.96 -1.37
N VAL A 102 9.94 3.82 -0.88
CA VAL A 102 9.64 5.25 -0.70
C VAL A 102 9.47 5.94 -2.04
N MET A 103 10.38 5.71 -3.00
CA MET A 103 10.27 6.25 -4.35
C MET A 103 8.99 5.79 -5.04
N LEU A 104 8.62 4.53 -4.88
CA LEU A 104 7.38 3.95 -5.42
C LEU A 104 6.14 4.63 -4.82
N ILE A 105 6.07 4.79 -3.49
CA ILE A 105 4.93 5.44 -2.85
C ILE A 105 4.80 6.89 -3.32
N ALA A 106 5.91 7.64 -3.35
CA ALA A 106 5.92 9.01 -3.82
C ALA A 106 5.55 9.11 -5.31
N GLY A 107 6.11 8.25 -6.16
CA GLY A 107 5.86 8.21 -7.61
C GLY A 107 4.40 7.94 -7.92
N ILE A 108 3.81 6.88 -7.34
CA ILE A 108 2.39 6.55 -7.53
C ILE A 108 1.48 7.64 -6.96
N TRP A 109 1.84 8.22 -5.80
CA TRP A 109 1.04 9.31 -5.22
C TRP A 109 1.00 10.54 -6.13
N ILE A 110 2.12 10.91 -6.73
CA ILE A 110 2.16 12.01 -7.71
C ILE A 110 1.39 11.62 -8.98
N GLU A 111 1.65 10.42 -9.53
CA GLU A 111 1.00 9.93 -10.76
C GLU A 111 -0.53 9.95 -10.63
N LYS A 112 -1.07 9.34 -9.57
CA LYS A 112 -2.52 9.21 -9.41
C LYS A 112 -3.16 10.45 -8.79
N GLY A 113 -2.47 11.11 -7.85
CA GLY A 113 -2.94 12.33 -7.21
C GLY A 113 -2.89 13.52 -8.16
N MET A 114 -1.69 14.01 -8.43
CA MET A 114 -1.51 15.22 -9.25
C MET A 114 -1.64 14.95 -10.74
N GLY A 115 -1.22 13.75 -11.20
CA GLY A 115 -1.17 13.42 -12.62
C GLY A 115 -2.51 13.00 -13.23
N LEU A 116 -3.42 12.35 -12.48
CA LEU A 116 -4.71 11.91 -13.02
C LEU A 116 -5.90 12.69 -12.49
N ILE A 117 -5.98 12.98 -11.19
CA ILE A 117 -7.16 13.65 -10.63
C ILE A 117 -7.25 15.10 -11.12
N VAL A 118 -6.14 15.84 -11.13
CA VAL A 118 -6.16 17.28 -11.47
C VAL A 118 -6.50 17.53 -12.95
N PRO A 119 -5.85 16.86 -13.93
CA PRO A 119 -6.17 17.06 -15.35
C PRO A 119 -7.56 16.59 -15.75
N ALA A 120 -8.19 15.68 -14.99
CA ALA A 120 -9.57 15.28 -15.24
C ALA A 120 -10.57 16.44 -15.11
N PHE A 121 -10.19 17.52 -14.42
CA PHE A 121 -11.00 18.73 -14.26
C PHE A 121 -10.53 19.89 -15.16
N ILE A 122 -9.51 19.71 -16.00
CA ILE A 122 -8.91 20.74 -16.85
C ILE A 122 -8.85 20.24 -18.30
N PRO A 123 -9.49 20.91 -19.28
CA PRO A 123 -10.17 22.20 -19.18
C PRO A 123 -11.51 22.09 -18.46
N SER A 124 -11.95 23.19 -17.85
CA SER A 124 -13.28 23.26 -17.26
C SER A 124 -14.38 23.02 -18.31
N PRO A 125 -15.61 22.66 -17.93
CA PRO A 125 -16.72 22.51 -18.88
C PRO A 125 -17.03 23.77 -19.72
N LEU A 126 -16.53 24.93 -19.26
CA LEU A 126 -16.62 26.23 -19.93
C LEU A 126 -15.45 26.50 -20.89
N GLY A 127 -14.45 25.61 -20.95
CA GLY A 127 -13.26 25.72 -21.81
C GLY A 127 -12.11 26.54 -21.20
N GLU A 128 -12.25 27.07 -19.98
CA GLU A 128 -11.18 27.80 -19.31
C GLU A 128 -10.10 26.85 -18.76
N ILE A 129 -8.84 27.21 -18.96
CA ILE A 129 -7.66 26.51 -18.44
C ILE A 129 -7.22 27.27 -17.18
N VAL A 130 -7.38 26.64 -16.02
CA VAL A 130 -6.93 27.19 -14.73
C VAL A 130 -5.74 26.36 -14.27
N GLU A 131 -4.59 27.01 -14.07
CA GLU A 131 -3.43 26.33 -13.51
C GLU A 131 -3.67 25.94 -12.06
N TYR A 132 -3.52 24.65 -11.77
CA TYR A 132 -3.63 24.12 -10.41
C TYR A 132 -2.29 24.26 -9.68
N VAL A 133 -2.33 24.94 -8.54
CA VAL A 133 -1.24 24.97 -7.56
C VAL A 133 -1.84 24.56 -6.22
N PRO A 134 -1.33 23.50 -5.57
CA PRO A 134 -1.91 23.00 -4.34
C PRO A 134 -1.88 24.08 -3.24
N THR A 135 -3.04 24.34 -2.65
CA THR A 135 -3.15 25.31 -1.56
C THR A 135 -2.68 24.72 -0.23
N LEU A 136 -2.29 25.58 0.72
CA LEU A 136 -1.87 25.10 2.05
C LEU A 136 -2.99 24.31 2.74
N ASN A 137 -4.25 24.71 2.54
CA ASN A 137 -5.40 24.02 3.12
C ASN A 137 -5.58 22.62 2.53
N GLU A 138 -5.39 22.45 1.22
CA GLU A 138 -5.43 21.13 0.58
C GLU A 138 -4.31 20.21 1.09
N LEU A 139 -3.10 20.75 1.25
CA LEU A 139 -1.97 19.99 1.82
C LEU A 139 -2.26 19.57 3.27
N LEU A 140 -2.86 20.45 4.08
CA LEU A 140 -3.23 20.13 5.47
C LEU A 140 -4.34 19.07 5.53
N VAL A 141 -5.33 19.14 4.64
CA VAL A 141 -6.38 18.11 4.55
C VAL A 141 -5.78 16.77 4.14
N CYS A 142 -4.92 16.74 3.11
CA CYS A 142 -4.18 15.55 2.70
C CYS A 142 -3.36 14.95 3.86
N ALA A 143 -2.60 15.79 4.58
CA ALA A 143 -1.84 15.38 5.74
C ALA A 143 -2.73 14.85 6.87
N GLY A 144 -3.90 15.46 7.09
CA GLY A 144 -4.89 15.01 8.06
C GLY A 144 -5.45 13.61 7.75
N ILE A 145 -5.76 13.34 6.47
CA ILE A 145 -6.20 12.01 6.02
C ILE A 145 -5.11 10.96 6.27
N TRP A 146 -3.85 11.28 5.93
CA TRP A 146 -2.71 10.41 6.21
C TRP A 146 -2.52 10.16 7.71
N ALA A 147 -2.58 11.20 8.52
CA ALA A 147 -2.43 11.10 9.97
C ALA A 147 -3.54 10.23 10.58
N PHE A 148 -4.79 10.40 10.14
CA PHE A 148 -5.91 9.58 10.58
C PHE A 148 -5.76 8.11 10.18
N GLY A 149 -5.35 7.84 8.94
CA GLY A 149 -5.06 6.47 8.49
C GLY A 149 -3.94 5.81 9.28
N LEU A 150 -2.86 6.54 9.56
CA LEU A 150 -1.75 6.07 10.39
C LEU A 150 -2.19 5.82 11.85
N LEU A 151 -3.05 6.67 12.40
CA LEU A 151 -3.62 6.48 13.74
C LEU A 151 -4.41 5.16 13.83
N LEU A 152 -5.34 4.94 12.89
CA LEU A 152 -6.11 3.70 12.84
C LEU A 152 -5.20 2.48 12.66
N TYR A 153 -4.22 2.60 11.77
CA TYR A 153 -3.23 1.56 11.55
C TYR A 153 -2.47 1.20 12.84
N THR A 154 -2.00 2.19 13.59
CA THR A 154 -1.32 1.98 14.87
C THR A 154 -2.21 1.29 15.91
N ILE A 155 -3.49 1.67 15.99
CA ILE A 155 -4.46 1.03 16.89
C ILE A 155 -4.61 -0.45 16.53
N PHE A 156 -4.81 -0.78 15.25
CA PHE A 156 -4.96 -2.16 14.82
C PHE A 156 -3.70 -3.00 15.07
N VAL A 157 -2.52 -2.48 14.75
CA VAL A 157 -1.25 -3.19 15.03
C VAL A 157 -1.11 -3.48 16.51
N ARG A 158 -1.43 -2.53 17.38
CA ARG A 158 -1.34 -2.71 18.84
C ARG A 158 -2.24 -3.84 19.34
N ILE A 159 -3.40 -4.05 18.70
CA ILE A 159 -4.34 -5.13 19.04
C ILE A 159 -3.88 -6.46 18.42
N THR A 160 -3.47 -6.46 17.15
CA THR A 160 -3.14 -7.68 16.40
C THR A 160 -1.81 -8.31 16.81
N VAL A 161 -0.76 -7.53 17.12
CA VAL A 161 0.56 -8.11 17.41
C VAL A 161 0.56 -9.04 18.63
N PRO A 162 -0.05 -8.69 19.78
CA PRO A 162 -0.16 -9.62 20.92
C PRO A 162 -0.85 -10.94 20.57
N VAL A 163 -1.92 -10.89 19.76
CA VAL A 163 -2.65 -12.07 19.27
C VAL A 163 -1.75 -12.94 18.40
N LEU A 164 -1.05 -12.33 17.43
CA LEU A 164 -0.17 -13.06 16.52
C LEU A 164 1.09 -13.62 17.22
N SER A 165 1.51 -13.00 18.33
CA SER A 165 2.65 -13.44 19.15
C SER A 165 2.33 -14.59 20.11
N GLY A 166 1.10 -15.09 20.14
CA GLY A 166 0.69 -16.19 21.00
C GLY A 166 0.51 -15.84 22.48
N ARG A 167 0.72 -14.58 22.88
CA ARG A 167 0.52 -14.12 24.27
C ARG A 167 -0.94 -14.08 24.72
N LEU A 168 -1.87 -14.19 23.77
CA LEU A 168 -3.32 -14.21 23.99
C LEU A 168 -3.97 -15.47 23.40
N THR A 169 -3.18 -16.49 23.03
CA THR A 169 -3.74 -17.78 22.64
C THR A 169 -4.20 -18.48 23.92
N TYR A 170 -5.50 -18.77 24.01
CA TYR A 170 -6.07 -19.59 25.08
C TYR A 170 -5.36 -20.95 25.06
N ASP A 171 -4.50 -21.19 26.05
CA ASP A 171 -3.95 -22.52 26.29
C ASP A 171 -5.15 -23.37 26.74
N THR A 172 -5.67 -24.17 25.82
CA THR A 172 -6.60 -25.21 26.22
C THR A 172 -5.68 -26.31 26.73
N ASP A 173 -5.36 -26.27 28.02
CA ASP A 173 -4.76 -27.42 28.70
C ASP A 173 -5.70 -28.60 28.44
N PHE A 174 -5.36 -29.44 27.47
CA PHE A 174 -6.07 -30.69 27.25
C PHE A 174 -5.67 -31.60 28.40
N ASP A 175 -6.48 -31.58 29.45
CA ASP A 175 -6.35 -32.47 30.60
C ASP A 175 -6.71 -33.90 30.18
N PRO A 176 -5.74 -34.82 30.05
CA PRO A 176 -6.00 -36.20 29.64
C PRO A 176 -6.73 -37.01 30.71
N GLU A 177 -7.01 -36.47 31.91
CA GLU A 177 -7.70 -37.21 32.98
C GLU A 177 -9.23 -37.29 32.82
N THR A 178 -9.84 -36.51 31.92
CA THR A 178 -11.31 -36.49 31.78
C THR A 178 -11.91 -37.62 30.92
N GLU A 179 -11.09 -38.47 30.27
CA GLU A 179 -11.60 -39.60 29.47
C GLU A 179 -11.61 -40.95 30.22
N ASN A 180 -10.95 -41.05 31.38
CA ASN A 180 -10.74 -42.32 32.09
C ASN A 180 -11.70 -42.59 33.25
N HIS A 181 -12.87 -41.94 33.31
CA HIS A 181 -13.89 -42.32 34.28
C HIS A 181 -14.96 -43.21 33.63
N PRO A 182 -14.84 -44.55 33.69
CA PRO A 182 -15.97 -45.40 33.38
C PRO A 182 -17.06 -45.07 34.40
N ILE A 183 -18.25 -44.72 33.90
CA ILE A 183 -19.46 -44.59 34.70
C ILE A 183 -19.74 -45.96 35.33
N ALA A 184 -19.21 -46.18 36.53
CA ALA A 184 -19.51 -47.31 37.37
C ALA A 184 -20.95 -47.12 37.88
N ARG A 185 -21.91 -47.67 37.13
CA ARG A 185 -23.27 -47.91 37.62
C ARG A 185 -23.16 -48.80 38.86
N GLY A 186 -23.65 -48.27 39.98
CA GLY A 186 -23.58 -48.91 41.29
C GLY A 186 -24.25 -50.28 41.34
N ALA A 187 -23.68 -51.13 42.18
CA ALA A 187 -24.35 -52.26 42.81
C ALA A 187 -24.04 -52.17 44.32
N PRO A 188 -25.05 -52.26 45.22
CA PRO A 188 -24.83 -52.14 46.65
C PRO A 188 -24.28 -53.46 47.23
N GLU A 189 -23.13 -53.42 47.88
CA GLU A 189 -22.69 -54.46 48.80
C GLU A 189 -23.50 -54.41 50.09
N GLY A 190 -24.13 -55.53 50.42
CA GLY A 190 -24.77 -55.78 51.70
C GLY A 190 -24.79 -57.27 51.97
N SER A 191 -23.69 -57.80 52.53
CA SER A 191 -23.68 -59.07 53.24
C SER A 191 -23.10 -58.83 54.62
N VAL A 192 -23.86 -59.10 55.69
CA VAL A 192 -23.44 -59.74 56.96
C VAL A 192 -24.70 -59.96 57.81
N THR A 193 -24.87 -61.22 58.23
CA THR A 193 -25.87 -61.86 59.13
C THR A 193 -27.33 -61.89 58.73
#